data_AF-A0A7J2T8I1-F1
#
_entry.id   AF-A0A7J2T8I1-F1
#
_cell.length_a   1.000
_cell.length_b   1.000
_cell.length_c   1.000
_cell.angle_alpha   90.00
_cell.angle_beta   90.00
_cell.angle_gamma   90.00
#
_symmetry.space_group_name_H-M   'P 1'
#
loop_
_entity.id
_entity.type
_entity.pdbx_description
1 polymer ?
#
loop_
_entity_poly.entity_id
_entity_poly.type
_entity_poly.pdbx_seq_one_letter_code
_entity_poly.pdbx_strand_id
1 'polypeptide(L)' 'MTETEKLFNNILIEAIDEGLLILSESGREVVYFHLHNYYGLKKEDIPKNLATFLNCIRKILDQERSSLRRQ' A
#
# COMPACT_ATOMS: atom_id res chain seq x y z
N MET A 1 -17.95 9.72 11.88
CA MET A 1 -16.95 8.66 12.11
C MET A 1 -16.89 8.41 13.60
N THR A 2 -17.22 7.19 14.01
CA THR A 2 -17.21 6.80 15.43
C THR A 2 -15.79 6.67 15.96
N GLU A 3 -15.62 6.62 17.27
CA GLU A 3 -14.32 6.41 17.89
C GLU A 3 -13.75 5.01 17.57
N THR A 4 -14.62 4.01 17.51
CA THR A 4 -14.27 2.65 17.09
C THR A 4 -13.78 2.59 15.65
N GLU A 5 -14.41 3.33 14.71
CA GLU A 5 -13.96 3.42 13.32
C GLU A 5 -12.57 4.07 13.21
N LYS A 6 -12.30 5.12 14.00
CA LYS A 6 -10.96 5.74 14.05
C LYS A 6 -9.91 4.75 14.54
N LEU A 7 -10.21 4.03 15.63
CA LEU A 7 -9.31 3.03 16.19
C LEU A 7 -9.00 1.93 15.16
N PHE A 8 -10.04 1.40 14.51
CA PHE A 8 -9.87 0.38 13.47
C PHE A 8 -9.01 0.88 12.31
N ASN A 9 -9.25 2.11 11.82
CA ASN A 9 -8.47 2.70 10.73
C ASN A 9 -6.99 2.83 11.09
N ASN A 10 -6.68 3.21 12.32
CA ASN A 10 -5.29 3.32 12.79
C ASN A 10 -4.62 1.94 12.85
N ILE A 11 -5.29 0.94 13.45
CA ILE A 11 -4.80 -0.43 13.52
C ILE A 11 -4.55 -1.00 12.11
N LEU A 12 -5.46 -0.74 11.17
CA LEU A 12 -5.30 -1.19 9.78
C LEU A 12 -4.08 -0.55 9.12
N ILE A 13 -3.87 0.76 9.31
CA ILE A 13 -2.72 1.47 8.75
C ILE A 13 -1.41 0.94 9.36
N GLU A 14 -1.36 0.68 10.66
CA GLU A 14 -0.20 0.10 11.35
C GLU A 14 0.12 -1.30 10.81
N ALA A 15 -0.88 -2.18 10.71
CA ALA A 15 -0.71 -3.53 10.18
C ALA A 15 -0.21 -3.53 8.73
N ILE A 16 -0.66 -2.57 7.90
CA ILE A 16 -0.16 -2.39 6.54
C ILE A 16 1.32 -1.95 6.56
N ASP A 17 1.67 -0.99 7.41
CA ASP A 17 3.04 -0.48 7.51
C ASP A 17 4.03 -1.58 7.91
N GLU A 18 3.68 -2.34 8.95
CA GLU A 18 4.46 -3.46 9.44
C GLU A 18 4.56 -4.58 8.39
N GLY A 19 3.46 -4.92 7.71
CA GLY A 19 3.45 -5.92 6.66
C GLY A 19 4.36 -5.57 5.48
N LEU A 20 4.40 -4.29 5.09
CA LEU A 20 5.30 -3.81 4.03
C LEU A 20 6.77 -3.79 4.49
N LEU A 21 7.04 -3.41 5.73
CA LEU A 21 8.39 -3.45 6.32
C LEU A 21 8.97 -4.87 6.35
N ILE A 22 8.14 -5.87 6.69
CA ILE A 22 8.55 -7.29 6.71
C ILE A 22 8.97 -7.75 5.31
N LEU A 23 8.33 -7.25 4.25
CA LEU A 23 8.68 -7.58 2.88
C LEU A 23 10.06 -7.01 2.51
N SER A 24 10.26 -5.72 2.73
CA SER A 24 11.56 -5.04 2.71
C SER A 24 11.43 -3.60 3.19
N GLU A 25 12.53 -3.03 3.73
CA GLU A 25 12.56 -1.63 4.17
C GLU A 25 12.23 -0.66 3.02
N SER A 26 12.79 -0.92 1.83
CA SER A 26 12.50 -0.15 0.60
C SER A 26 11.12 -0.44 0.01
N GLY A 27 10.54 -1.61 0.27
CA GLY A 27 9.25 -2.04 -0.26
C GLY A 27 8.11 -1.14 0.23
N ARG A 28 8.14 -0.76 1.51
CA ARG A 28 7.19 0.21 2.07
C ARG A 28 7.24 1.56 1.35
N GLU A 29 8.45 2.09 1.14
CA GLU A 29 8.66 3.38 0.51
C GLU A 29 8.18 3.38 -0.95
N VAL A 30 8.55 2.34 -1.70
CA VAL A 30 8.13 2.16 -3.10
C VAL A 30 6.60 2.11 -3.19
N VAL A 31 5.94 1.35 -2.33
CA VAL A 31 4.47 1.24 -2.34
C VAL A 31 3.81 2.58 -2.06
N TYR A 32 4.21 3.31 -1.01
CA TYR A 32 3.61 4.60 -0.71
C TYR A 32 3.96 5.68 -1.74
N PHE A 33 5.18 5.67 -2.28
CA PHE A 33 5.57 6.56 -3.37
C PHE A 33 4.69 6.34 -4.60
N HIS A 34 4.49 5.08 -5.02
CA HIS A 34 3.63 4.77 -6.16
C HIS A 34 2.16 5.11 -5.89
N LEU A 35 1.68 4.82 -4.67
CA LEU A 35 0.31 5.10 -4.28
C LEU A 35 0.01 6.60 -4.33
N HIS A 36 0.92 7.43 -3.82
CA HIS A 36 0.78 8.87 -3.86
C HIS A 36 0.87 9.42 -5.29
N ASN A 37 1.90 9.05 -6.04
CA ASN A 37 2.21 9.69 -7.32
C ASN A 37 1.31 9.23 -8.47
N TYR A 38 0.84 7.97 -8.47
CA TYR A 38 0.04 7.44 -9.58
C TYR A 38 -1.45 7.37 -9.25
N TYR A 39 -1.83 7.33 -7.97
CA TYR A 39 -3.23 7.22 -7.56
C TYR A 39 -3.71 8.41 -6.72
N GLY A 40 -2.82 9.32 -6.32
CA GLY A 40 -3.17 10.48 -5.48
C GLY A 40 -3.63 10.10 -4.07
N LEU A 41 -3.45 8.85 -3.65
CA LEU A 41 -3.97 8.34 -2.38
C LEU A 41 -2.87 8.43 -1.31
N LYS A 42 -3.18 9.09 -0.19
CA LYS A 42 -2.27 9.16 0.96
C LYS A 42 -2.45 7.94 1.86
N LYS A 43 -1.46 7.67 2.72
CA LYS A 43 -1.48 6.55 3.69
C LYS A 43 -2.73 6.60 4.57
N GLU A 44 -3.13 7.78 5.02
CA GLU A 44 -4.26 7.99 5.92
C GLU A 44 -5.62 7.72 5.26
N ASP A 45 -5.66 7.75 3.91
CA ASP A 45 -6.86 7.51 3.12
C ASP A 45 -7.06 6.02 2.77
N ILE A 46 -6.06 5.17 3.00
CA ILE A 46 -6.10 3.74 2.67
C ILE A 46 -7.32 3.03 3.27
N PRO A 47 -7.69 3.22 4.57
CA PRO A 47 -8.85 2.55 5.14
C PRO A 47 -10.17 2.86 4.42
N LYS A 48 -10.26 4.02 3.77
CA LYS A 48 -11.45 4.43 3.00
C LYS A 48 -11.41 3.97 1.54
N ASN A 49 -10.25 3.58 1.03
CA ASN A 49 -10.06 3.18 -0.36
C ASN A 49 -9.05 2.02 -0.51
N LEU A 50 -9.35 0.91 0.16
CA LEU A 50 -8.49 -0.28 0.17
C LEU A 50 -8.34 -0.89 -1.24
N ALA A 51 -9.35 -0.78 -2.09
CA ALA A 51 -9.32 -1.30 -3.45
C ALA A 51 -8.20 -0.65 -4.28
N THR A 52 -8.02 0.67 -4.18
CA THR A 52 -6.95 1.39 -4.90
C THR A 52 -5.58 1.00 -4.39
N PHE A 53 -5.43 0.87 -3.07
CA PHE A 53 -4.19 0.36 -2.45
C PHE A 53 -3.82 -1.05 -2.95
N LEU A 54 -4.77 -1.99 -2.95
CA LEU A 54 -4.54 -3.35 -3.45
C LEU A 54 -4.17 -3.36 -4.95
N ASN A 55 -4.79 -2.49 -5.74
CA ASN A 55 -4.46 -2.35 -7.16
C ASN A 55 -3.04 -1.80 -7.36
N CYS A 56 -2.62 -0.84 -6.54
CA CYS A 56 -1.24 -0.32 -6.54
C CYS A 56 -0.22 -1.44 -6.29
N ILE A 57 -0.42 -2.25 -5.24
CA ILE A 57 0.47 -3.40 -4.94
C ILE A 57 0.51 -4.37 -6.11
N ARG A 58 -0.64 -4.75 -6.66
CA ARG A 58 -0.69 -5.65 -7.82
C ARG A 58 0.11 -5.11 -9.01
N LYS A 59 -0.02 -3.81 -9.30
CA LYS A 59 0.75 -3.19 -10.40
C LYS A 59 2.25 -3.22 -10.16
N ILE A 60 2.70 -2.93 -8.95
CA ILE A 60 4.13 -3.02 -8.60
C ILE A 60 4.63 -4.46 -8.82
N LEU A 61 3.93 -5.46 -8.27
CA LEU A 61 4.36 -6.86 -8.37
C LEU A 61 4.24 -7.44 -9.79
N ASP A 62 3.24 -7.03 -10.57
CA ASP A 62 3.08 -7.44 -11.97
C ASP A 62 4.18 -6.84 -12.86
N GLN A 63 4.59 -5.60 -12.60
CA GLN A 63 5.71 -4.99 -13.31
C GLN A 63 7.01 -5.77 -13.07
N GLU A 64 7.30 -6.13 -11.82
CA GLU A 64 8.45 -6.97 -11.45
C GLU A 64 8.44 -8.35 -12.15
N ARG A 65 7.27 -8.97 -12.29
CA ARG A 65 7.15 -10.26 -12.99
C ARG A 65 7.34 -10.16 -14.50
N SER A 66 7.08 -8.98 -15.08
CA SER A 66 7.25 -8.74 -16.52
C SER A 66 8.70 -8.47 -16.92
N SER A 67 9.51 -7.90 -16.01
CA SER A 67 10.96 -7.71 -16.18
C SER A 67 11.73 -9.03 -16.09
N LEU A 68 11.25 -10.00 -15.32
CA LEU A 68 11.82 -11.36 -15.22
C LEU A 68 11.57 -12.25 -16.46
N ARG A 69 10.68 -11.85 -17.39
CA ARG A 69 10.41 -12.61 -18.63
C ARG A 69 11.26 -12.18 -19.83
N ARG A 70 12.18 -11.22 -19.65
CA ARG A 70 13.05 -10.70 -20.72
C ARG A 70 14.52 -11.11 -20.57
N GLN A 71 14.83 -12.11 -19.75
CA GLN A 71 16.17 -12.70 -19.63
C GLN A 71 16.17 -14.12 -20.14
#